data_AF-A0A8S8XIU9-F1
#
_entry.id   AF-A0A8S8XIU9-F1
#
_cell.length_a   1.000
_cell.length_b   1.000
_cell.length_c   1.000
_cell.angle_alpha   90.00
_cell.angle_beta   90.00
_cell.angle_gamma   90.00
#
_symmetry.space_group_name_H-M   'P 1'
#
loop_
_entity.id
_entity.type
_entity.pdbx_description
1 polymer ?
#
loop_
_entity_poly.entity_id
_entity_poly.type
_entity_poly.pdbx_seq_one_letter_code
_entity_poly.pdbx_strand_id
1 'polypeptide(L)'
;MGSDDALVDERLSVFDDEADLNDWFEVIAGSLMAVIGIFQLISPGDLVDPDVMRWFAAAVTVSGIIWAGHGLKDMAIKEVRKSIVLLEMGSKQGSIDYGLIRDVILNPKGLTQSS
;
A
#
# COMPACT_ATOMS: atom_id res chain seq x y z
N MET A 1 8.04 30.44 8.78
CA MET A 1 7.36 29.43 7.96
C MET A 1 8.40 28.99 6.95
N GLY A 2 9.16 27.97 7.34
CA GLY A 2 10.46 27.65 6.76
C GLY A 2 10.33 26.65 5.62
N SER A 3 11.31 26.66 4.72
CA SER A 3 11.47 25.66 3.65
C SER A 3 11.37 24.20 4.11
N ASP A 4 11.65 23.95 5.39
CA ASP A 4 11.57 22.63 6.02
C ASP A 4 10.12 22.13 6.15
N ASP A 5 9.15 23.03 6.41
CA ASP A 5 7.73 22.66 6.45
C ASP A 5 7.25 22.21 5.07
N ALA A 6 7.74 22.85 3.98
CA ALA A 6 7.39 22.48 2.60
C ALA A 6 8.04 21.15 2.16
N LEU A 7 9.24 20.85 2.67
CA LEU A 7 9.94 19.57 2.41
C LEU A 7 9.29 18.42 3.21
N VAL A 8 8.77 18.71 4.40
CA VAL A 8 7.96 17.77 5.21
C VAL A 8 6.61 17.53 4.56
N ASP A 9 5.97 18.56 4.00
CA ASP A 9 4.69 18.45 3.26
C ASP A 9 4.86 17.67 1.94
N GLU A 10 5.97 17.87 1.21
CA GLU A 10 6.33 17.06 0.02
C GLU A 10 6.64 15.60 0.40
N ARG A 11 7.29 15.35 1.54
CA ARG A 11 7.49 13.99 2.08
C ARG A 11 6.19 13.36 2.58
N LEU A 12 5.28 14.13 3.17
CA LEU A 12 3.94 13.70 3.56
C LEU A 12 3.02 13.48 2.36
N SER A 13 3.21 14.19 1.25
CA SER A 13 2.49 13.94 -0.01
C SER A 13 2.85 12.62 -0.70
N VAL A 14 4.04 12.07 -0.37
CA VAL A 14 4.41 10.67 -0.68
C VAL A 14 3.75 9.67 0.27
N PHE A 15 3.35 10.11 1.47
CA PHE A 15 2.53 9.35 2.40
C PHE A 15 1.01 9.60 2.22
N ASP A 16 0.62 10.44 1.25
CA ASP A 16 -0.72 10.49 0.66
C ASP A 16 -0.89 9.26 -0.26
N ASP A 17 -0.58 8.09 0.31
CA ASP A 17 -0.86 6.73 -0.12
C ASP A 17 -2.39 6.56 -0.17
N GLU A 18 -3.07 7.36 -1.01
CA GLU A 18 -4.52 7.38 -1.20
C GLU A 18 -5.05 6.08 -1.86
N ALA A 19 -4.24 5.01 -1.86
CA ALA A 19 -4.46 3.79 -2.60
C ALA A 19 -4.55 2.51 -1.74
N ASP A 20 -4.28 2.53 -0.43
CA ASP A 20 -4.42 1.31 0.39
C ASP A 20 -5.86 1.09 0.88
N LEU A 21 -6.64 2.16 1.09
CA LEU A 21 -8.04 2.05 1.53
C LEU A 21 -8.93 1.39 0.48
N ASN A 22 -8.71 1.66 -0.81
CA ASN A 22 -9.48 1.04 -1.88
C ASN A 22 -9.18 -0.47 -1.96
N ASP A 23 -7.90 -0.86 -1.99
CA ASP A 23 -7.52 -2.28 -2.04
C ASP A 23 -8.04 -3.04 -0.81
N TRP A 24 -7.92 -2.46 0.39
CA TRP A 24 -8.49 -3.03 1.60
C TRP A 24 -10.01 -3.14 1.56
N PHE A 25 -10.69 -2.16 0.98
CA PHE A 25 -12.13 -2.23 0.76
C PHE A 25 -12.49 -3.35 -0.21
N GLU A 26 -11.75 -3.54 -1.31
CA GLU A 26 -11.96 -4.64 -2.25
C GLU A 26 -11.76 -6.01 -1.58
N VAL A 27 -10.75 -6.14 -0.70
CA VAL A 27 -10.52 -7.37 0.07
C VAL A 27 -11.66 -7.63 1.06
N ILE A 28 -12.05 -6.65 1.86
CA ILE A 28 -13.11 -6.80 2.87
C ILE A 28 -14.46 -7.03 2.19
N ALA A 29 -14.82 -6.22 1.21
CA ALA A 29 -16.09 -6.32 0.50
C ALA A 29 -16.17 -7.63 -0.30
N GLY A 30 -15.11 -8.00 -1.02
CA GLY A 30 -15.02 -9.28 -1.73
C GLY A 30 -15.16 -10.48 -0.80
N SER A 31 -14.48 -10.44 0.35
CA SER A 31 -14.58 -11.49 1.38
C SER A 31 -15.99 -11.59 1.97
N LEU A 32 -16.63 -10.44 2.26
CA LEU A 32 -17.99 -10.39 2.77
C LEU A 32 -18.99 -10.99 1.77
N MET A 33 -18.89 -10.62 0.50
CA MET A 33 -19.71 -11.19 -0.56
C MET A 33 -19.48 -12.69 -0.72
N ALA A 34 -18.23 -13.16 -0.60
CA ALA A 34 -17.91 -14.57 -0.66
C ALA A 34 -18.61 -15.36 0.47
N VAL A 35 -18.53 -14.86 1.71
CA VAL A 35 -19.18 -15.46 2.88
C VAL A 35 -20.70 -15.44 2.74
N ILE A 36 -21.28 -14.33 2.30
CA ILE A 36 -22.72 -14.19 2.08
C ILE A 36 -23.19 -15.19 1.03
N GLY A 37 -22.52 -15.29 -0.12
CA GLY A 37 -22.86 -16.28 -1.15
C GLY A 37 -22.71 -17.72 -0.67
N ILE A 38 -21.68 -18.04 0.11
CA ILE A 38 -21.52 -19.39 0.70
C ILE A 38 -22.68 -19.69 1.66
N PHE A 39 -23.10 -18.70 2.45
CA PHE A 39 -24.24 -18.85 3.34
C PHE A 39 -25.55 -19.10 2.56
N GLN A 40 -25.80 -18.38 1.46
CA GLN A 40 -26.97 -18.64 0.61
C GLN A 40 -26.91 -19.95 -0.18
N LEU A 41 -25.72 -20.53 -0.40
CA LEU A 41 -25.60 -21.88 -0.96
C LEU A 41 -26.08 -22.95 0.02
N ILE A 42 -25.79 -22.77 1.32
CA ILE A 42 -26.15 -23.72 2.37
C ILE A 42 -27.62 -23.54 2.79
N SER A 43 -28.03 -22.28 2.97
CA SER A 43 -29.38 -21.90 3.37
C SER A 43 -30.00 -20.99 2.31
N PRO A 44 -30.44 -21.56 1.17
CA PRO A 44 -31.24 -20.84 0.20
C PRO A 44 -32.52 -20.38 0.90
N GLY A 45 -32.82 -19.08 0.88
CA GLY A 45 -34.05 -18.52 1.45
C GLY A 45 -35.33 -18.99 0.73
N ASP A 46 -36.42 -18.24 0.88
CA ASP A 46 -37.71 -18.57 0.24
C ASP A 46 -38.18 -17.47 -0.75
N LEU A 47 -37.27 -16.59 -1.16
CA LEU A 47 -37.58 -15.42 -1.99
C LEU A 47 -37.70 -15.75 -3.49
N VAL A 48 -37.02 -16.81 -3.95
CA VAL A 48 -36.96 -17.28 -5.35
C VAL A 48 -36.80 -18.80 -5.33
N ASP A 49 -37.10 -19.48 -6.45
CA ASP A 49 -36.80 -20.89 -6.67
C ASP A 49 -35.39 -21.27 -6.14
N PRO A 50 -35.28 -22.29 -5.27
CA PRO A 50 -34.03 -22.62 -4.57
C PRO A 50 -32.84 -22.88 -5.50
N ASP A 51 -33.09 -23.46 -6.67
CA ASP A 51 -32.03 -23.75 -7.64
C ASP A 51 -31.47 -22.47 -8.28
N VAL A 52 -32.33 -21.52 -8.66
CA VAL A 52 -31.90 -20.24 -9.24
C VAL A 52 -31.11 -19.44 -8.20
N MET A 53 -31.56 -19.44 -6.95
CA MET A 53 -30.87 -18.74 -5.88
C MET A 53 -29.52 -19.36 -5.53
N ARG A 54 -29.38 -20.70 -5.62
CA ARG A 54 -28.06 -21.36 -5.47
C ARG A 54 -27.11 -20.98 -6.60
N TRP A 55 -27.59 -20.91 -7.84
CA TRP A 55 -26.75 -20.44 -8.95
C TRP A 55 -26.34 -18.98 -8.80
N PHE A 56 -27.24 -18.12 -8.34
CA PHE A 56 -26.92 -16.72 -8.03
C PHE A 56 -25.91 -16.62 -6.88
N ALA A 57 -26.12 -17.36 -5.80
CA ALA A 57 -25.22 -17.42 -4.66
C ALA A 57 -23.82 -17.90 -5.06
N ALA A 58 -23.73 -18.93 -5.91
CA ALA A 58 -22.45 -19.38 -6.48
C ALA A 58 -21.75 -18.27 -7.29
N ALA A 59 -22.48 -17.54 -8.12
CA ALA A 59 -21.93 -16.45 -8.91
C ALA A 59 -21.43 -15.30 -8.01
N VAL A 60 -22.17 -14.95 -6.96
CA VAL A 60 -21.77 -13.94 -5.97
C VAL A 60 -20.54 -14.41 -5.19
N THR A 61 -20.48 -15.68 -4.79
CA THR A 61 -19.30 -16.25 -4.12
C THR A 61 -18.05 -16.16 -4.98
N VAL A 62 -18.13 -16.61 -6.23
CA VAL A 62 -16.98 -16.58 -7.16
C VAL A 62 -16.55 -15.15 -7.43
N SER A 63 -17.51 -14.23 -7.64
CA SER A 63 -17.22 -12.81 -7.84
C SER A 63 -16.55 -12.19 -6.62
N GLY A 64 -17.00 -12.53 -5.40
CA GLY A 64 -16.40 -12.08 -4.15
C GLY A 64 -14.96 -12.58 -3.98
N ILE A 65 -14.69 -13.85 -4.31
CA ILE A 65 -13.34 -14.43 -4.25
C ILE A 65 -12.40 -13.75 -5.25
N ILE A 66 -12.86 -13.53 -6.49
CA ILE A 66 -12.06 -12.86 -7.53
C ILE A 66 -11.74 -11.43 -7.10
N TRP A 67 -12.72 -10.71 -6.56
CA TRP A 67 -12.54 -9.32 -6.15
C TRP A 67 -11.62 -9.20 -4.94
N ALA A 68 -11.76 -10.08 -3.94
CA ALA A 68 -10.84 -10.13 -2.81
C ALA A 68 -9.42 -10.53 -3.24
N GLY A 69 -9.29 -11.48 -4.17
CA GLY A 69 -8.00 -11.87 -4.74
C GLY A 69 -7.33 -10.74 -5.53
N HIS A 70 -8.13 -9.89 -6.18
CA HIS A 70 -7.64 -8.71 -6.88
C HIS A 70 -7.02 -7.70 -5.91
N GLY A 71 -7.75 -7.32 -4.85
CA GLY A 71 -7.24 -6.41 -3.82
C GLY A 71 -5.99 -6.94 -3.10
N LEU A 72 -5.95 -8.25 -2.79
CA LEU A 72 -4.76 -8.87 -2.16
C LEU A 72 -3.52 -8.83 -3.07
N LYS A 73 -3.71 -9.07 -4.38
CA LYS A 73 -2.63 -9.05 -5.35
C LYS A 73 -2.03 -7.65 -5.49
N ASP A 74 -2.88 -6.63 -5.60
CA ASP A 74 -2.44 -5.26 -5.82
C ASP A 74 -1.74 -4.69 -4.58
N MET A 75 -2.19 -5.06 -3.39
CA MET A 75 -1.51 -4.77 -2.12
C MET A 75 -0.11 -5.43 -2.03
N ALA A 76 0.02 -6.71 -2.39
CA ALA A 76 1.33 -7.39 -2.40
C ALA A 76 2.33 -6.75 -3.37
N ILE A 77 1.85 -6.28 -4.52
CA ILE A 77 2.68 -5.58 -5.52
C ILE A 77 3.17 -4.23 -4.97
N LYS A 78 2.31 -3.51 -4.23
CA LYS A 78 2.67 -2.24 -3.58
C LYS A 78 3.74 -2.45 -2.50
N GLU A 79 3.59 -3.46 -1.66
CA GLU A 79 4.58 -3.80 -0.63
C GLU A 79 5.95 -4.18 -1.24
N VAL A 80 5.96 -4.99 -2.29
CA VAL A 80 7.19 -5.37 -3.00
C VAL A 80 7.86 -4.14 -3.61
N ARG A 81 7.10 -3.26 -4.29
CA ARG A 81 7.65 -2.02 -4.86
C ARG A 81 8.26 -1.11 -3.80
N LYS A 82 7.56 -0.93 -2.67
CA LYS A 82 8.03 -0.13 -1.53
C LYS A 82 9.33 -0.70 -0.95
N SER A 83 9.42 -2.03 -0.83
CA SER A 83 10.62 -2.70 -0.32
C SER A 83 11.85 -2.52 -1.21
N ILE A 84 11.67 -2.51 -2.54
CA ILE A 84 12.75 -2.30 -3.52
C ILE A 84 13.29 -0.86 -3.42
N VAL A 85 12.39 0.12 -3.35
CA VAL A 85 12.78 1.55 -3.23
C VAL A 85 13.50 1.80 -1.91
N LEU A 86 13.02 1.21 -0.80
CA LEU A 86 13.70 1.29 0.49
C LEU A 86 15.10 0.67 0.45
N LEU A 87 15.25 -0.49 -0.20
CA LEU A 87 16.55 -1.15 -0.38
C LEU A 87 17.50 -0.30 -1.24
N GLU A 88 17.00 0.31 -2.31
CA GLU A 88 17.79 1.21 -3.15
C GLU A 88 18.22 2.47 -2.39
N MET A 89 17.34 3.08 -1.60
CA MET A 89 17.69 4.21 -0.74
C MET A 89 18.67 3.82 0.38
N GLY A 90 18.50 2.64 0.99
CA GLY A 90 19.44 2.08 1.96
C GLY A 90 20.82 1.81 1.37
N SER A 91 20.90 1.39 0.11
CA SER A 91 22.16 1.21 -0.62
C SER A 91 22.88 2.53 -0.93
N LYS A 92 22.14 3.63 -1.12
CA LYS A 92 22.70 4.99 -1.32
C LYS A 92 23.12 5.67 0.00
N GLN A 93 22.45 5.34 1.11
CA GLN A 93 22.78 5.91 2.44
C GLN A 93 24.08 5.34 3.05
N GLY A 94 24.61 4.24 2.50
CA GLY A 94 25.91 3.66 2.87
C GLY A 94 27.12 4.23 2.10
N SER A 95 26.91 5.11 1.11
CA SER A 95 28.03 5.78 0.45
C SER A 95 28.49 6.96 1.29
N ILE A 96 29.69 6.85 1.84
CA ILE A 96 30.45 7.94 2.44
C ILE A 96 30.24 9.22 1.62
N ASP A 97 29.78 10.29 2.26
CA ASP A 97 29.50 11.55 1.60
C ASP A 97 30.82 12.25 1.25
N TYR A 98 31.43 11.82 0.13
CA TYR A 98 32.70 12.36 -0.35
C TYR A 98 32.63 13.87 -0.64
N GLY A 99 31.42 14.44 -0.79
CA GLY A 99 31.19 15.87 -0.87
C GLY A 99 31.51 16.58 0.45
N LEU A 100 31.00 16.06 1.57
CA LEU A 100 31.28 16.59 2.91
C LEU A 100 32.76 16.47 3.28
N ILE A 101 33.40 15.33 2.95
CA ILE A 101 34.84 15.13 3.18
C ILE A 101 35.68 16.09 2.30
N ARG A 102 35.29 16.27 1.02
CA ARG A 102 35.98 17.19 0.11
C ARG A 102 35.87 18.63 0.59
N ASP A 103 34.72 19.05 1.11
CA ASP A 103 34.52 20.43 1.55
C ASP A 103 35.31 20.76 2.83
N VAL A 104 35.39 19.80 3.76
CA VAL A 104 36.25 19.90 4.96
C VAL A 104 37.74 19.96 4.58
N ILE A 105 38.17 19.25 3.55
CA ILE A 105 39.56 19.28 3.04
C ILE A 105 39.85 20.59 2.30
N LEU A 106 38.91 21.11 1.51
CA LEU A 106 39.10 22.32 0.69
C LEU A 106 38.96 23.62 1.49
N ASN A 107 38.18 23.63 2.57
CA ASN A 107 37.98 24.84 3.38
C ASN A 107 38.12 24.60 4.91
N PRO A 108 39.33 24.27 5.39
CA PRO A 108 39.56 23.90 6.80
C PRO A 108 39.37 25.04 7.81
N LYS A 109 39.13 26.28 7.36
CA LYS A 109 39.00 27.48 8.22
C LYS A 109 37.57 27.76 8.70
N GLY A 110 36.57 27.03 8.20
CA GLY A 110 35.16 27.24 8.57
C GLY A 110 34.80 26.77 9.98
N LEU A 111 35.63 25.94 10.63
CA LEU A 111 35.31 25.31 11.92
C LEU A 111 36.02 25.95 13.14
N THR A 112 36.86 26.97 12.94
CA THR A 112 37.65 27.59 14.04
C THR A 112 37.12 28.95 14.50
N GLN A 113 35.87 29.30 14.21
CA GLN A 113 35.29 30.58 14.66
C GLN A 113 33.90 30.41 15.29
N SER A 114 33.80 29.50 16.27
CA SER A 114 32.78 29.62 17.33
C SER A 114 33.34 29.04 18.63
N SER A 115 34.15 29.84 19.32
CA SER A 115 34.42 29.73 20.75
C SER A 115 34.56 31.14 21.31
#